data_AF-A0A9D5KX12-F1
#
_entry.id   AF-A0A9D5KX12-F1
#
_cell.length_a   1.000
_cell.length_b   1.000
_cell.length_c   1.000
_cell.angle_alpha   90.00
_cell.angle_beta   90.00
_cell.angle_gamma   90.00
#
_symmetry.space_group_name_H-M   'P 1'
#
loop_
_entity.id
_entity.type
_entity.pdbx_description
1 polymer ?
#
loop_
_entity_poly.entity_id
_entity_poly.type
_entity_poly.pdbx_seq_one_letter_code
_entity_poly.pdbx_strand_id
1 'polypeptide(L)'
;MDFLESLIYVIWRGIAIGVIISAPMGPVGILCVQRTLEKGRRAGFFTGLGAAVSDLFYCLLTGFGLSFIEEFLNENQNVIQIVGSLVLVLFGVYLFRSNPARSLKKPGDGHDSRGKFVLSGFLFTFSNPLIIFLIIGLFARFNFMLPDISFLHYIVGFICIFVGALMWWWIVTFFIDKVRSHFNLRSMWLINRITGVIIMIFAVVGVVTAVRGIASAAGPQTICFNSGRGFGSLRGPDDDSKGQALTLSAVTSDTVFRFLPLDSKAEEFSFSFRCANLNNMPGKKYAFTDSTGKVKKSAHVPWGLVFKGENGKSLISFSTLYDRFDDISPSGIEVQTNSQGEVHKYIIPAGMDLFTGFNSFRLSVAYGRLTLLAGNRRYNPVPLEMTLGRTDSIGFWTPPGGKIEIDDIVLDINGMRSSEDASGLSHFANPDVRNSYFSRSADSMEGVWEMFDVMLDESSLRSGGSYRVAIVKNKSGYDIIFLDGAKKLESWWKPGMTKGTLSKTPFPGVFNVEWLDPAGRPLRGEIKAQLESPGILAFKFPEYGGSNMRLRKIRE
;
A
#
# COMPACT_ATOMS: atom_id res chain seq x y z
N MET A 1 0.51 13.70 13.05
CA MET A 1 -0.58 14.59 13.50
C MET A 1 0.00 15.56 14.48
N ASP A 2 -0.33 16.84 14.36
CA ASP A 2 0.00 17.81 15.41
C ASP A 2 -0.75 17.45 16.71
N PHE A 3 -0.19 17.81 17.87
CA PHE A 3 -0.77 17.51 19.19
C PHE A 3 -2.25 17.90 19.29
N LEU A 4 -2.60 19.06 18.75
CA LEU A 4 -3.97 19.58 18.73
C LEU A 4 -4.90 18.72 17.86
N GLU A 5 -4.42 18.24 16.72
CA GLU A 5 -5.19 17.39 15.81
C GLU A 5 -5.53 16.06 16.48
N SER A 6 -4.54 15.41 17.10
CA SER A 6 -4.72 14.16 17.85
C SER A 6 -5.71 14.32 19.00
N LEU A 7 -5.69 15.46 19.69
CA LEU A 7 -6.62 15.76 20.77
C LEU A 7 -8.06 15.93 20.26
N ILE A 8 -8.25 16.75 19.22
CA ILE A 8 -9.57 16.96 18.60
C ILE A 8 -10.12 15.63 18.08
N TYR A 9 -9.26 14.83 17.44
CA TYR A 9 -9.58 13.51 16.90
C TYR A 9 -10.18 12.58 17.95
N VAL A 10 -9.55 12.47 19.11
CA VAL A 10 -9.98 11.56 20.18
C VAL A 10 -11.24 12.10 20.89
N ILE A 11 -11.37 13.42 21.07
CA ILE A 11 -12.52 14.04 21.74
C ILE A 11 -13.83 13.73 21.02
N TRP A 12 -13.93 14.05 19.72
CA TRP A 12 -15.21 13.91 19.01
C TRP A 12 -15.61 12.43 18.88
N ARG A 13 -14.63 11.53 18.70
CA ARG A 13 -14.86 10.08 18.62
C ARG A 13 -15.27 9.50 19.94
N GLY A 14 -14.61 9.92 21.02
CA GLY A 14 -15.00 9.52 22.37
C GLY A 14 -16.46 9.88 22.64
N ILE A 15 -16.84 11.14 22.41
CA ILE A 15 -18.24 11.59 22.59
C ILE A 15 -19.21 10.79 21.72
N ALA A 16 -18.89 10.59 20.43
CA ALA A 16 -19.74 9.85 19.51
C ALA A 16 -19.93 8.39 19.95
N ILE A 17 -18.84 7.70 20.31
CA ILE A 17 -18.87 6.33 20.82
C ILE A 17 -19.73 6.26 22.09
N GLY A 18 -19.52 7.17 23.06
CA GLY A 18 -20.30 7.22 24.30
C GLY A 18 -21.81 7.38 24.07
N VAL A 19 -22.20 8.26 23.15
CA VAL A 19 -23.61 8.45 22.77
C VAL A 19 -24.18 7.18 22.12
N ILE A 20 -23.43 6.57 21.18
CA ILE A 20 -23.92 5.41 20.41
C ILE A 20 -24.03 4.15 21.28
N ILE A 21 -23.12 3.93 22.23
CA ILE A 21 -23.19 2.78 23.15
C ILE A 21 -24.44 2.84 24.02
N SER A 22 -24.78 4.03 24.53
CA SER A 22 -25.93 4.21 25.42
C SER A 22 -27.27 4.43 24.68
N ALA A 23 -27.25 4.58 23.35
CA ALA A 23 -28.45 4.84 22.53
C ALA A 23 -29.48 3.70 22.44
N PRO A 24 -29.09 2.41 22.41
CA PRO A 24 -30.04 1.30 22.37
C PRO A 24 -30.92 1.27 23.62
N MET A 25 -32.24 1.37 23.45
CA MET A 25 -33.20 1.21 24.56
C MET A 25 -33.40 -0.29 24.85
N GLY A 26 -32.37 -0.90 25.41
CA GLY A 26 -32.44 -2.21 26.06
C GLY A 26 -33.17 -2.13 27.40
N PRO A 27 -33.12 -3.17 28.23
CA PRO A 27 -33.96 -3.18 29.43
C PRO A 27 -33.53 -2.16 30.50
N VAL A 28 -32.30 -1.67 30.45
CA VAL A 28 -31.83 -0.51 31.24
C VAL A 28 -32.53 0.78 30.81
N GLY A 29 -32.67 1.00 29.51
CA GLY A 29 -33.41 2.15 28.96
C GLY A 29 -34.88 2.12 29.38
N ILE A 30 -35.49 0.94 29.40
CA ILE A 30 -36.87 0.74 29.89
C ILE A 30 -36.97 1.07 31.37
N LEU A 31 -36.06 0.54 32.19
CA LEU A 31 -36.01 0.80 33.62
C LEU A 31 -35.80 2.30 33.92
N CYS A 32 -34.98 2.97 33.12
CA CYS A 32 -34.75 4.41 33.18
C CYS A 32 -36.02 5.20 32.83
N VAL A 33 -36.73 4.81 31.76
CA VAL A 33 -38.02 5.41 31.38
C VAL A 33 -39.05 5.23 32.50
N GLN A 34 -39.24 4.01 33.01
CA GLN A 34 -40.18 3.73 34.11
C GLN A 34 -39.89 4.58 35.34
N ARG A 35 -38.63 4.61 35.79
CA ARG A 35 -38.23 5.41 36.97
C ARG A 35 -38.36 6.91 36.72
N THR A 36 -38.17 7.38 35.49
CA THR A 36 -38.40 8.78 35.12
C THR A 36 -39.87 9.15 35.21
N LEU A 37 -40.76 8.28 34.71
CA LEU A 37 -42.22 8.51 34.71
C LEU A 37 -42.84 8.37 36.12
N GLU A 38 -42.41 7.38 36.91
CA GLU A 38 -42.98 7.07 38.23
C GLU A 38 -42.32 7.85 39.38
N LYS A 39 -40.98 7.91 39.41
CA LYS A 39 -40.19 8.48 40.53
C LYS A 39 -39.52 9.82 40.16
N GLY A 40 -39.72 10.32 38.93
CA GLY A 40 -39.23 11.61 38.45
C GLY A 40 -37.86 11.58 37.76
N ARG A 41 -37.51 12.66 37.05
CA ARG A 41 -36.31 12.79 36.20
C ARG A 41 -34.99 12.37 36.88
N ARG A 42 -34.82 12.74 38.15
CA ARG A 42 -33.59 12.42 38.90
C ARG A 42 -33.41 10.92 39.08
N ALA A 43 -34.48 10.15 39.31
CA ALA A 43 -34.39 8.70 39.48
C ALA A 43 -33.98 7.98 38.17
N GLY A 44 -34.48 8.45 37.03
CA GLY A 44 -34.03 8.02 35.71
C GLY A 44 -32.56 8.36 35.46
N PHE A 45 -32.16 9.60 35.70
CA PHE A 45 -30.79 10.05 35.44
C PHE A 45 -29.75 9.30 36.29
N PHE A 46 -30.01 9.05 37.58
CA PHE A 46 -29.12 8.23 38.40
C PHE A 46 -29.06 6.77 37.94
N THR A 47 -30.13 6.24 37.34
CA THR A 47 -30.10 4.91 36.70
C THR A 47 -29.20 4.93 35.45
N GLY A 48 -29.31 5.98 34.62
CA GLY A 48 -28.45 6.19 33.46
C GLY A 48 -26.97 6.42 33.81
N LEU A 49 -26.69 7.12 34.92
CA LEU A 49 -25.33 7.28 35.46
C LEU A 49 -24.70 5.92 35.78
N GLY A 50 -25.46 5.01 36.39
CA GLY A 50 -25.00 3.64 36.62
C GLY A 50 -24.67 2.89 35.33
N ALA A 51 -25.51 3.04 34.30
CA ALA A 51 -25.28 2.46 32.99
C ALA A 51 -23.99 3.01 32.33
N ALA A 52 -23.81 4.33 32.35
CA ALA A 52 -22.61 4.99 31.81
C ALA A 52 -21.31 4.53 32.51
N VAL A 53 -21.36 4.27 33.83
CA VAL A 53 -20.22 3.70 34.55
C VAL A 53 -19.91 2.28 34.07
N SER A 54 -20.94 1.46 33.83
CA SER A 54 -20.75 0.12 33.25
C SER A 54 -20.18 0.17 31.83
N ASP A 55 -20.66 1.09 31.00
CA ASP A 55 -20.16 1.30 29.63
C ASP A 55 -18.68 1.69 29.65
N LEU A 56 -18.27 2.55 30.60
CA LEU A 56 -16.87 2.91 30.81
C LEU A 56 -16.01 1.71 31.21
N PHE A 57 -16.49 0.85 32.13
CA PHE A 57 -15.80 -0.37 32.52
C PHE A 57 -15.55 -1.29 31.32
N TYR A 58 -16.56 -1.49 30.47
CA TYR A 58 -16.38 -2.29 29.25
C TYR A 58 -15.45 -1.63 28.24
N CYS A 59 -15.52 -0.31 28.06
CA CYS A 59 -14.60 0.42 27.18
C CYS A 59 -13.15 0.27 27.63
N LEU A 60 -12.88 0.35 28.94
CA LEU A 60 -11.55 0.13 29.51
C LEU A 60 -11.09 -1.31 29.30
N LEU A 61 -11.97 -2.30 29.54
CA LEU A 61 -11.65 -3.71 29.32
C LEU A 61 -11.36 -4.01 27.84
N THR A 62 -12.17 -3.50 26.93
CA THR A 62 -11.96 -3.64 25.47
C THR A 62 -10.70 -2.92 25.03
N GLY A 63 -10.45 -1.71 25.55
CA GLY A 63 -9.22 -0.97 25.26
C GLY A 63 -7.96 -1.72 25.71
N PHE A 64 -7.97 -2.27 26.92
CA PHE A 64 -6.90 -3.11 27.43
C PHE A 64 -6.74 -4.39 26.60
N GLY A 65 -7.83 -5.07 26.26
CA GLY A 65 -7.81 -6.28 25.43
C GLY A 65 -7.24 -6.05 24.03
N LEU A 66 -7.58 -4.91 23.40
CA LEU A 66 -7.07 -4.54 22.08
C LEU A 66 -5.59 -4.16 22.10
N SER A 67 -5.07 -3.64 23.23
CA SER A 67 -3.63 -3.33 23.37
C SER A 67 -2.73 -4.56 23.27
N PHE A 68 -3.22 -5.76 23.63
CA PHE A 68 -2.46 -7.01 23.45
C PHE A 68 -2.39 -7.49 21.98
N ILE A 69 -3.23 -6.95 21.12
CA ILE A 69 -3.40 -7.40 19.73
C ILE A 69 -3.01 -6.26 18.76
N GLU A 70 -2.36 -5.20 19.26
CA GLU A 70 -2.05 -3.97 18.52
C GLU A 70 -1.28 -4.21 17.22
N GLU A 71 -0.29 -5.10 17.23
CA GLU A 71 0.51 -5.43 16.05
C GLU A 71 -0.36 -6.08 14.95
N PHE A 72 -1.24 -7.01 15.32
CA PHE A 72 -2.23 -7.59 14.41
C PHE A 72 -3.29 -6.57 13.95
N LEU A 73 -3.66 -5.62 14.81
CA LEU A 73 -4.61 -4.56 14.47
C LEU A 73 -4.05 -3.60 13.41
N ASN A 74 -2.76 -3.28 13.47
CA ASN A 74 -2.09 -2.40 12.51
C ASN A 74 -1.96 -3.05 11.13
N GLU A 75 -1.54 -4.32 11.08
CA GLU A 75 -1.39 -5.04 9.81
C GLU A 75 -2.74 -5.33 9.12
N ASN A 76 -3.83 -5.45 9.89
CA ASN A 76 -5.14 -5.86 9.39
C ASN A 76 -6.23 -4.80 9.58
N GLN A 77 -5.85 -3.53 9.75
CA GLN A 77 -6.77 -2.44 10.12
C GLN A 77 -8.02 -2.37 9.23
N ASN A 78 -7.84 -2.51 7.91
CA ASN A 78 -8.94 -2.51 6.94
C ASN A 78 -9.88 -3.71 7.13
N VAL A 79 -9.32 -4.91 7.36
CA VAL A 79 -10.10 -6.14 7.60
C VAL A 79 -10.89 -6.00 8.90
N ILE A 80 -10.28 -5.47 9.95
CA ILE A 80 -10.92 -5.26 11.25
C ILE A 80 -12.03 -4.21 11.18
N GLN A 81 -11.85 -3.15 10.40
CA GLN A 81 -12.91 -2.18 10.15
C GLN A 81 -14.10 -2.79 9.41
N ILE A 82 -13.84 -3.68 8.45
CA ILE A 82 -14.90 -4.44 7.73
C ILE A 82 -15.63 -5.37 8.70
N VAL A 83 -14.90 -6.15 9.49
CA VAL A 83 -15.48 -7.07 10.50
C VAL A 83 -16.27 -6.28 11.55
N GLY A 84 -15.73 -5.19 12.07
CA GLY A 84 -16.41 -4.31 13.01
C GLY A 84 -17.68 -3.68 12.42
N SER A 85 -17.64 -3.29 11.15
CA SER A 85 -18.82 -2.80 10.43
C SER A 85 -19.87 -3.90 10.24
N LEU A 86 -19.47 -5.14 9.95
CA LEU A 86 -20.37 -6.28 9.85
C LEU A 86 -21.07 -6.58 11.19
N VAL A 87 -20.32 -6.55 12.30
CA VAL A 87 -20.87 -6.69 13.66
C VAL A 87 -21.89 -5.59 13.94
N LEU A 88 -21.60 -4.34 13.58
CA LEU A 88 -22.53 -3.22 13.72
C LEU A 88 -23.81 -3.38 12.88
N VAL A 89 -23.71 -3.90 11.65
CA VAL A 89 -24.90 -4.22 10.83
C VAL A 89 -25.76 -5.28 11.51
N LEU A 90 -25.16 -6.38 11.96
CA LEU A 90 -25.88 -7.46 12.64
C LEU A 90 -26.57 -6.95 13.92
N PHE A 91 -25.88 -6.09 14.68
CA PHE A 91 -26.45 -5.46 15.87
C PHE A 91 -27.57 -4.47 15.54
N GLY A 92 -27.42 -3.67 14.48
CA GLY A 92 -28.46 -2.76 13.99
C GLY A 92 -29.73 -3.50 13.58
N VAL A 93 -29.59 -4.63 12.88
CA VAL A 93 -30.70 -5.53 12.52
C VAL A 93 -31.34 -6.15 13.76
N TYR A 94 -30.54 -6.61 14.72
CA TYR A 94 -31.04 -7.13 16.00
C TYR A 94 -31.85 -6.07 16.75
N LEU A 95 -31.35 -4.83 16.83
CA LEU A 95 -32.04 -3.71 17.49
C LEU A 95 -33.34 -3.34 16.78
N PHE A 96 -33.34 -3.38 15.44
CA PHE A 96 -34.52 -3.12 14.62
C PHE A 96 -35.64 -4.17 14.82
N ARG A 97 -35.27 -5.43 15.12
CA ARG A 97 -36.22 -6.55 15.29
C ARG A 97 -36.59 -6.85 16.74
N SER A 98 -35.85 -6.32 17.71
CA SER A 98 -36.05 -6.63 19.13
C SER A 98 -37.28 -5.91 19.71
N ASN A 99 -38.06 -6.64 20.51
CA ASN A 99 -39.25 -6.11 21.18
C ASN A 99 -38.93 -5.77 22.64
N PRO A 100 -38.84 -4.48 23.01
CA PRO A 100 -38.51 -4.04 24.36
C PRO A 100 -39.55 -4.46 25.41
N ALA A 101 -40.80 -4.79 25.04
CA ALA A 101 -41.85 -5.10 26.01
C ALA A 101 -41.67 -6.42 26.79
N ARG A 102 -40.73 -7.31 26.41
CA ARG A 102 -40.58 -8.64 27.05
C ARG A 102 -39.76 -8.65 28.35
N SER A 103 -39.07 -7.57 28.71
CA SER A 103 -38.13 -7.52 29.84
C SER A 103 -38.65 -6.71 31.05
N LEU A 104 -39.96 -6.51 31.14
CA LEU A 104 -40.62 -5.78 32.23
C LEU A 104 -40.70 -6.62 33.52
N LYS A 105 -40.02 -6.19 34.58
CA LYS A 105 -40.39 -6.50 35.97
C LYS A 105 -40.83 -5.21 36.65
N LYS A 106 -41.93 -5.26 37.42
CA LYS A 106 -42.39 -4.12 38.24
C LYS A 106 -41.26 -3.67 39.18
N PRO A 107 -40.94 -2.37 39.25
CA PRO A 107 -40.06 -1.85 40.30
C PRO A 107 -40.66 -2.16 41.67
N GLY A 108 -39.85 -2.58 42.64
CA GLY A 108 -40.32 -2.78 44.01
C GLY A 108 -40.74 -1.46 44.66
N ASP A 109 -41.84 -1.51 45.42
CA ASP A 109 -42.36 -0.39 46.21
C ASP A 109 -41.43 -0.12 47.41
N GLY A 110 -40.62 0.93 47.29
CA GLY A 110 -39.72 1.37 48.35
C GLY A 110 -39.11 2.75 48.07
N HIS A 111 -38.82 3.49 49.15
CA HIS A 111 -38.06 4.73 49.14
C HIS A 111 -36.60 4.44 48.72
N ASP A 112 -36.36 4.38 47.41
CA ASP A 112 -35.06 4.05 46.87
C ASP A 112 -34.09 5.22 47.00
N SER A 113 -32.95 4.97 47.65
CA SER A 113 -31.82 5.90 47.72
C SER A 113 -31.19 6.08 46.33
N ARG A 114 -30.62 7.26 46.06
CA ARG A 114 -29.94 7.60 44.79
C ARG A 114 -28.89 6.54 44.40
N GLY A 115 -28.18 5.98 45.39
CA GLY A 115 -27.19 4.92 45.17
C GLY A 115 -27.79 3.60 44.65
N LYS A 116 -29.02 3.25 45.05
CA LYS A 116 -29.71 2.04 44.56
C LYS A 116 -30.07 2.17 43.08
N PHE A 117 -30.42 3.38 42.62
CA PHE A 117 -30.68 3.62 41.20
C PHE A 117 -29.41 3.47 40.36
N VAL A 118 -28.27 4.02 40.82
CA VAL A 118 -26.96 3.87 40.17
C VAL A 118 -26.54 2.40 40.14
N LEU A 119 -26.57 1.70 41.27
CA LEU A 119 -26.16 0.29 41.35
C LEU A 119 -27.03 -0.61 40.47
N SER A 120 -28.34 -0.36 40.45
CA SER A 120 -29.27 -1.11 39.59
C SER A 120 -29.04 -0.84 38.11
N GLY A 121 -28.75 0.40 37.70
CA GLY A 121 -28.42 0.70 36.30
C GLY A 121 -27.09 0.09 35.87
N PHE A 122 -26.09 0.11 36.76
CA PHE A 122 -24.80 -0.52 36.55
C PHE A 122 -24.92 -2.02 36.36
N LEU A 123 -25.49 -2.75 37.34
CA LEU A 123 -25.58 -4.22 37.31
C LEU A 123 -26.37 -4.71 36.10
N PHE A 124 -27.39 -3.97 35.69
CA PHE A 124 -28.22 -4.35 34.57
C PHE A 124 -27.48 -4.21 33.23
N THR A 125 -26.67 -3.16 33.08
CA THR A 125 -25.81 -2.96 31.90
C THR A 125 -24.64 -3.96 31.89
N PHE A 126 -24.00 -4.15 33.05
CA PHE A 126 -22.89 -5.08 33.26
C PHE A 126 -23.27 -6.56 33.10
N SER A 127 -24.55 -6.90 33.18
CA SER A 127 -25.02 -8.26 32.92
C SER A 127 -25.28 -8.53 31.43
N ASN A 128 -25.10 -7.54 30.56
CA ASN A 128 -25.36 -7.65 29.12
C ASN A 128 -24.05 -7.83 28.33
N PRO A 129 -23.61 -9.07 28.06
CA PRO A 129 -22.36 -9.32 27.34
C PRO A 129 -22.39 -8.84 25.88
N LEU A 130 -23.58 -8.55 25.33
CA LEU A 130 -23.70 -8.06 23.95
C LEU A 130 -23.11 -6.65 23.77
N ILE A 131 -22.96 -5.87 24.86
CA ILE A 131 -22.40 -4.52 24.81
C ILE A 131 -20.91 -4.55 24.44
N ILE A 132 -20.17 -5.58 24.86
CA ILE A 132 -18.75 -5.74 24.50
C ILE A 132 -18.57 -5.81 22.98
N PHE A 133 -19.40 -6.60 22.29
CA PHE A 133 -19.33 -6.71 20.83
C PHE A 133 -19.65 -5.39 20.12
N LEU A 134 -20.60 -4.62 20.65
CA LEU A 134 -20.90 -3.27 20.16
C LEU A 134 -19.70 -2.33 20.32
N ILE A 135 -19.04 -2.36 21.49
CA ILE A 135 -17.86 -1.53 21.77
C ILE A 135 -16.69 -1.90 20.87
N ILE A 136 -16.42 -3.19 20.65
CA ILE A 136 -15.38 -3.65 19.72
C ILE A 136 -15.65 -3.12 18.31
N GLY A 137 -16.89 -3.26 17.83
CA GLY A 137 -17.31 -2.75 16.53
C GLY A 137 -17.14 -1.23 16.40
N LEU A 138 -17.50 -0.47 17.46
CA LEU A 138 -17.35 0.98 17.49
C LEU A 138 -15.89 1.42 17.57
N PHE A 139 -15.06 0.77 18.37
CA PHE A 139 -13.63 1.09 18.49
C PHE A 139 -12.90 0.84 17.16
N ALA A 140 -13.21 -0.27 16.50
CA ALA A 140 -12.72 -0.56 15.15
C ALA A 140 -13.22 0.50 14.16
N ARG A 141 -14.51 0.80 14.16
CA ARG A 141 -15.13 1.70 13.18
C ARG A 141 -14.65 3.14 13.30
N PHE A 142 -14.62 3.66 14.51
CA PHE A 142 -14.13 4.99 14.82
C PHE A 142 -12.62 5.01 14.97
N ASN A 143 -11.90 3.91 14.65
CA ASN A 143 -10.45 3.82 14.73
C ASN A 143 -9.89 4.50 16.00
N PHE A 144 -10.51 4.15 17.14
CA PHE A 144 -10.33 4.88 18.39
C PHE A 144 -8.93 4.62 18.95
N MET A 145 -8.41 3.40 18.78
CA MET A 145 -7.05 2.98 19.15
C MET A 145 -6.11 3.03 17.93
N LEU A 146 -5.26 4.06 17.86
CA LEU A 146 -4.13 4.24 16.94
C LEU A 146 -2.77 4.24 17.67
N PRO A 147 -1.72 3.60 17.11
CA PRO A 147 -0.39 3.55 17.73
C PRO A 147 0.26 4.93 17.92
N ASP A 148 -0.02 5.85 17.01
CA ASP A 148 0.61 7.17 16.96
C ASP A 148 0.05 8.17 17.99
N ILE A 149 -0.93 7.77 18.80
CA ILE A 149 -1.59 8.63 19.79
C ILE A 149 -0.98 8.39 21.18
N SER A 150 -0.54 9.47 21.83
CA SER A 150 0.03 9.39 23.18
C SER A 150 -1.01 8.92 24.21
N PHE A 151 -0.55 8.12 25.19
CA PHE A 151 -1.35 7.58 26.29
C PHE A 151 -2.27 8.60 27.00
N LEU A 152 -1.81 9.84 27.20
CA LEU A 152 -2.61 10.89 27.83
C LEU A 152 -3.87 11.25 27.02
N HIS A 153 -3.80 11.18 25.69
CA HIS A 153 -4.95 11.48 24.83
C HIS A 153 -6.01 10.38 24.95
N TYR A 154 -5.61 9.12 25.17
CA TYR A 154 -6.56 8.04 25.44
C TYR A 154 -7.34 8.25 26.73
N ILE A 155 -6.68 8.73 27.80
CA ILE A 155 -7.38 9.08 29.04
C ILE A 155 -8.46 10.12 28.76
N VAL A 156 -8.12 11.17 28.01
CA VAL A 156 -9.09 12.19 27.57
C VAL A 156 -10.21 11.55 26.74
N GLY A 157 -9.88 10.62 25.84
CA GLY A 157 -10.85 9.88 25.03
C GLY A 157 -11.85 9.08 25.86
N PHE A 158 -11.39 8.30 26.84
CA PHE A 158 -12.27 7.55 27.73
C PHE A 158 -13.15 8.46 28.59
N ILE A 159 -12.62 9.60 29.04
CA ILE A 159 -13.43 10.63 29.70
C ILE A 159 -14.50 11.16 28.76
N CYS A 160 -14.16 11.43 27.49
CA CYS A 160 -15.12 11.87 26.47
C CYS A 160 -16.19 10.81 26.17
N ILE A 161 -15.87 9.52 26.19
CA ILE A 161 -16.86 8.43 26.10
C ILE A 161 -17.84 8.52 27.26
N PHE A 162 -17.34 8.62 28.49
CA PHE A 162 -18.20 8.74 29.67
C PHE A 162 -19.08 9.99 29.63
N VAL A 163 -18.52 11.14 29.24
CA VAL A 163 -19.26 12.40 29.06
C VAL A 163 -20.33 12.27 27.97
N GLY A 164 -20.03 11.63 26.85
CA GLY A 164 -20.99 11.35 25.78
C GLY A 164 -22.16 10.49 26.24
N ALA A 165 -21.88 9.43 27.01
CA ALA A 165 -22.91 8.58 27.61
C ALA A 165 -23.79 9.36 28.59
N LEU A 166 -23.20 10.17 29.48
CA LEU A 166 -23.97 11.01 30.41
C LEU A 166 -24.81 12.06 29.71
N MET A 167 -24.28 12.67 28.65
CA MET A 167 -25.00 13.62 27.82
C MET A 167 -26.25 12.95 27.21
N TRP A 168 -26.10 11.73 26.70
CA TRP A 168 -27.23 10.95 26.19
C TRP A 168 -28.30 10.68 27.25
N TRP A 169 -27.92 10.17 28.42
CA TRP A 169 -28.87 9.90 29.50
C TRP A 169 -29.56 11.16 30.03
N TRP A 170 -28.85 12.29 30.05
CA TRP A 170 -29.43 13.58 30.39
C TRP A 170 -30.48 14.02 29.36
N ILE A 171 -30.17 13.90 28.07
CA ILE A 171 -31.09 14.21 26.96
C ILE A 171 -32.34 13.33 27.06
N VAL A 172 -32.17 12.01 27.18
CA VAL A 172 -33.29 11.05 27.22
C VAL A 172 -34.21 11.34 28.40
N THR A 173 -33.65 11.52 29.60
CA THR A 173 -34.46 11.79 30.80
C THR A 173 -35.14 13.15 30.77
N PHE A 174 -34.52 14.16 30.16
CA PHE A 174 -35.14 15.46 29.91
C PHE A 174 -36.34 15.36 28.96
N PHE A 175 -36.19 14.67 27.82
CA PHE A 175 -37.27 14.48 26.85
C PHE A 175 -38.42 13.66 27.43
N ILE A 176 -38.14 12.56 28.14
CA ILE A 176 -39.18 11.73 28.77
C ILE A 176 -39.97 12.54 29.81
N ASP A 177 -39.28 13.34 30.63
CA ASP A 177 -39.94 14.18 31.63
C ASP A 177 -40.86 15.23 30.99
N LYS A 178 -40.44 15.81 29.85
CA LYS A 178 -41.22 16.80 29.10
C LYS A 178 -42.41 16.19 28.34
N VAL A 179 -42.26 14.96 27.83
CA VAL A 179 -43.26 14.26 26.99
C VAL A 179 -44.00 13.18 27.80
N ARG A 180 -43.94 13.25 29.14
CA ARG A 180 -44.50 12.27 30.10
C ARG A 180 -45.96 11.88 29.81
N SER A 181 -46.77 12.81 29.30
CA SER A 181 -48.19 12.60 29.00
C SER A 181 -48.47 11.84 27.69
N HIS A 182 -47.47 11.64 26.82
CA HIS A 182 -47.64 11.01 25.49
C HIS A 182 -46.80 9.75 25.30
N PHE A 183 -46.12 9.26 26.34
CA PHE A 183 -45.21 8.12 26.23
C PHE A 183 -45.98 6.78 26.26
N ASN A 184 -46.07 6.13 25.09
CA ASN A 184 -46.67 4.79 24.94
C ASN A 184 -45.62 3.76 24.49
N LEU A 185 -45.93 2.46 24.60
CA LEU A 185 -45.08 1.35 24.12
C LEU A 185 -44.64 1.51 22.64
N ARG A 186 -45.46 2.18 21.82
CA ARG A 186 -45.13 2.52 20.42
C ARG A 186 -43.93 3.48 20.29
N SER A 187 -43.81 4.45 21.20
CA SER A 187 -42.68 5.40 21.21
C SER A 187 -41.36 4.71 21.50
N MET A 188 -41.38 3.66 22.34
CA MET A 188 -40.19 2.86 22.66
C MET A 188 -39.73 2.01 21.47
N TRP A 189 -40.69 1.47 20.71
CA TRP A 189 -40.39 0.73 19.48
C TRP A 189 -39.81 1.65 18.39
N LEU A 190 -40.33 2.88 18.29
CA LEU A 190 -39.82 3.89 17.36
C LEU A 190 -38.37 4.29 17.67
N ILE A 191 -38.01 4.45 18.96
CA ILE A 191 -36.64 4.80 19.36
C ILE A 191 -35.64 3.70 18.95
N ASN A 192 -35.92 2.41 19.26
CA ASN A 192 -35.03 1.32 18.85
C ASN A 192 -34.90 1.21 17.33
N ARG A 193 -35.97 1.49 16.59
CA ARG A 193 -35.95 1.48 15.12
C ARG A 193 -35.09 2.62 14.55
N ILE A 194 -35.21 3.83 15.09
CA ILE A 194 -34.38 4.99 14.70
C ILE A 194 -32.91 4.73 15.03
N THR A 195 -32.61 4.29 16.26
CA THR A 195 -31.24 3.97 16.68
C THR A 195 -30.64 2.86 15.82
N GLY A 196 -31.40 1.81 15.50
CA GLY A 196 -30.96 0.73 14.61
C GLY A 196 -30.62 1.23 13.20
N VAL A 197 -31.44 2.12 12.63
CA VAL A 197 -31.16 2.75 11.33
C VAL A 197 -29.90 3.60 11.36
N ILE A 198 -29.71 4.42 12.41
CA ILE A 198 -28.50 5.24 12.56
C ILE A 198 -27.24 4.36 12.63
N ILE A 199 -27.27 3.28 13.43
CA ILE A 199 -26.15 2.33 13.55
C ILE A 199 -25.85 1.67 12.19
N MET A 200 -26.88 1.25 11.45
CA MET A 200 -26.71 0.67 10.11
C MET A 200 -26.09 1.66 9.12
N ILE A 201 -26.47 2.94 9.16
CA ILE A 201 -25.85 3.98 8.31
C ILE A 201 -24.36 4.12 8.63
N PHE A 202 -23.98 4.21 9.91
CA PHE A 202 -22.57 4.30 10.31
C PHE A 202 -21.75 3.08 9.86
N ALA A 203 -22.37 1.89 9.90
CA ALA A 203 -21.76 0.65 9.44
C ALA A 203 -21.56 0.63 7.91
N VAL A 204 -22.57 1.04 7.13
CA VAL A 204 -22.46 1.13 5.66
C VAL A 204 -21.41 2.14 5.25
N VAL A 205 -21.40 3.34 5.85
CA VAL A 205 -20.34 4.32 5.62
C VAL A 205 -18.97 3.72 5.97
N GLY A 206 -18.90 2.90 7.02
CA GLY A 206 -17.70 2.14 7.41
C GLY A 206 -17.18 1.21 6.32
N VAL A 207 -18.05 0.37 5.78
CA VAL A 207 -17.71 -0.52 4.67
C VAL A 207 -17.23 0.29 3.46
N VAL A 208 -17.93 1.38 3.09
CA VAL A 208 -17.53 2.22 1.96
C VAL A 208 -16.16 2.89 2.21
N THR A 209 -15.89 3.38 3.42
CA THR A 209 -14.59 3.99 3.74
C THR A 209 -13.47 2.96 3.78
N ALA A 210 -13.71 1.76 4.29
CA ALA A 210 -12.71 0.69 4.33
C ALA A 210 -12.40 0.18 2.91
N VAL A 211 -13.43 -0.03 2.08
CA VAL A 211 -13.26 -0.42 0.67
C VAL A 211 -12.54 0.67 -0.12
N ARG A 212 -12.87 1.95 0.10
CA ARG A 212 -12.11 3.06 -0.48
C ARG A 212 -10.68 3.09 0.03
N GLY A 213 -10.43 2.87 1.31
CA GLY A 213 -9.07 2.80 1.87
C GLY A 213 -8.24 1.66 1.26
N ILE A 214 -8.84 0.49 1.06
CA ILE A 214 -8.22 -0.64 0.34
C ILE A 214 -7.96 -0.27 -1.13
N ALA A 215 -8.90 0.42 -1.79
CA ALA A 215 -8.73 0.89 -3.17
C ALA A 215 -7.66 1.98 -3.31
N SER A 216 -7.53 2.85 -2.30
CA SER A 216 -6.51 3.92 -2.22
C SER A 216 -5.13 3.42 -1.78
N ALA A 217 -5.03 2.20 -1.24
CA ALA A 217 -3.78 1.58 -0.80
C ALA A 217 -2.90 1.07 -1.97
N ALA A 218 -3.29 1.37 -3.22
CA ALA A 218 -2.36 1.40 -4.35
C ALA A 218 -1.42 2.61 -4.20
N GLY A 219 -0.55 2.55 -3.20
CA GLY A 219 0.48 3.57 -2.98
C GLY A 219 1.50 3.60 -4.12
N PRO A 220 2.26 4.69 -4.25
CA PRO A 220 3.32 4.85 -5.25
C PRO A 220 4.32 3.68 -5.17
N GLN A 221 4.70 3.09 -6.31
CA GLN A 221 5.72 2.05 -6.32
C GLN A 221 7.11 2.69 -6.19
N THR A 222 7.63 2.77 -4.97
CA THR A 222 9.02 3.18 -4.73
C THR A 222 9.98 2.06 -5.12
N ILE A 223 10.71 2.25 -6.22
CA ILE A 223 11.83 1.41 -6.66
C ILE A 223 13.13 2.05 -6.21
N CYS A 224 13.78 1.47 -5.21
CA CYS A 224 15.10 1.88 -4.75
C CYS A 224 16.18 1.09 -5.51
N PHE A 225 17.01 1.77 -6.29
CA PHE A 225 18.09 1.13 -7.05
C PHE A 225 19.39 0.96 -6.24
N ASN A 226 19.48 1.47 -5.00
CA ASN A 226 20.65 1.30 -4.13
C ASN A 226 20.52 0.19 -3.06
N SER A 227 19.39 -0.54 -3.00
CA SER A 227 18.95 -1.33 -1.83
C SER A 227 19.98 -2.33 -1.28
N GLY A 228 20.87 -1.89 -0.36
CA GLY A 228 21.75 -2.70 0.50
C GLY A 228 22.68 -3.73 -0.17
N ARG A 229 22.64 -3.90 -1.49
CA ARG A 229 23.35 -4.95 -2.27
C ARG A 229 23.83 -4.46 -3.66
N GLY A 230 23.70 -3.17 -3.99
CA GLY A 230 24.27 -2.53 -5.19
C GLY A 230 23.31 -2.27 -6.37
N PHE A 231 23.78 -1.44 -7.32
CA PHE A 231 23.06 -0.91 -8.51
C PHE A 231 22.88 -1.90 -9.67
N GLY A 232 22.42 -3.13 -9.40
CA GLY A 232 22.53 -4.28 -10.31
C GLY A 232 21.94 -4.14 -11.73
N SER A 233 21.05 -3.18 -12.01
CA SER A 233 20.54 -2.88 -13.37
C SER A 233 21.32 -1.80 -14.13
N LEU A 234 22.13 -1.01 -13.41
CA LEU A 234 22.91 0.12 -13.95
C LEU A 234 24.40 -0.21 -14.16
N ARG A 235 24.87 -1.27 -13.50
CA ARG A 235 26.23 -1.77 -13.60
C ARG A 235 26.39 -2.74 -14.76
N GLY A 236 27.57 -2.74 -15.38
CA GLY A 236 27.92 -3.73 -16.40
C GLY A 236 27.97 -5.13 -15.80
N PRO A 237 27.84 -6.19 -16.62
CA PRO A 237 27.88 -7.58 -16.15
C PRO A 237 29.15 -7.96 -15.38
N ASP A 238 30.24 -7.18 -15.52
CA ASP A 238 31.55 -7.45 -14.91
C ASP A 238 31.88 -6.56 -13.68
N ASP A 239 30.94 -5.76 -13.17
CA ASP A 239 31.18 -4.81 -12.06
C ASP A 239 30.71 -5.34 -10.69
N ASP A 240 31.66 -5.93 -9.95
CA ASP A 240 31.45 -6.59 -8.64
C ASP A 240 31.36 -5.65 -7.42
N SER A 241 31.34 -4.33 -7.63
CA SER A 241 31.41 -3.30 -6.56
C SER A 241 30.12 -3.14 -5.72
N LYS A 242 29.40 -4.22 -5.40
CA LYS A 242 28.10 -4.24 -4.69
C LYS A 242 28.09 -3.34 -3.44
N GLY A 243 27.12 -2.43 -3.38
CA GLY A 243 26.94 -1.49 -2.24
C GLY A 243 27.75 -0.19 -2.31
N GLN A 244 28.63 -0.02 -3.30
CA GLN A 244 29.28 1.28 -3.57
C GLN A 244 28.41 2.16 -4.46
N ALA A 245 28.68 3.47 -4.50
CA ALA A 245 28.06 4.38 -5.45
C ALA A 245 28.35 3.96 -6.91
N LEU A 246 27.43 4.29 -7.82
CA LEU A 246 27.61 4.04 -9.24
C LEU A 246 28.58 5.08 -9.83
N THR A 247 29.75 4.64 -10.28
CA THR A 247 30.71 5.51 -10.95
C THR A 247 30.55 5.43 -12.48
N LEU A 248 30.29 6.57 -13.12
CA LEU A 248 30.33 6.70 -14.58
C LEU A 248 31.57 7.48 -14.98
N SER A 249 32.42 6.88 -15.82
CA SER A 249 33.69 7.47 -16.25
C SER A 249 33.85 7.34 -17.76
N ALA A 250 33.84 8.47 -18.46
CA ALA A 250 34.06 8.54 -19.90
C ALA A 250 35.56 8.77 -20.19
N VAL A 251 36.37 7.71 -20.08
CA VAL A 251 37.83 7.78 -20.31
C VAL A 251 38.18 7.77 -21.80
N THR A 252 37.23 7.35 -22.65
CA THR A 252 37.35 7.29 -24.11
C THR A 252 36.65 8.49 -24.76
N SER A 253 36.66 8.52 -26.09
CA SER A 253 36.07 9.58 -26.92
C SER A 253 34.55 9.59 -26.94
N ASP A 254 33.91 8.62 -26.31
CA ASP A 254 32.47 8.43 -26.40
C ASP A 254 31.76 8.96 -25.15
N THR A 255 30.61 9.59 -25.37
CA THR A 255 29.71 9.95 -24.28
C THR A 255 29.13 8.68 -23.67
N VAL A 256 29.26 8.53 -22.36
CA VAL A 256 28.72 7.40 -21.63
C VAL A 256 27.28 7.70 -21.22
N PHE A 257 26.36 6.78 -21.55
CA PHE A 257 24.98 6.80 -21.09
C PHE A 257 24.69 5.57 -20.21
N ARG A 258 23.85 5.74 -19.19
CA ARG A 258 23.25 4.64 -18.43
C ARG A 258 21.77 4.91 -18.21
N PHE A 259 20.93 3.96 -18.62
CA PHE A 259 19.48 4.09 -18.59
C PHE A 259 18.85 3.15 -17.56
N LEU A 260 17.76 3.61 -16.99
CA LEU A 260 16.80 2.89 -16.17
C LEU A 260 15.51 2.76 -16.98
N PRO A 261 14.99 1.54 -17.17
CA PRO A 261 13.70 1.37 -17.82
C PRO A 261 12.58 1.95 -16.93
N LEU A 262 11.62 2.61 -17.55
CA LEU A 262 10.32 2.91 -16.94
C LEU A 262 9.37 1.79 -17.41
N ASP A 263 8.85 0.99 -16.48
CA ASP A 263 8.06 -0.24 -16.78
C ASP A 263 6.73 0.02 -17.52
N SER A 264 6.35 1.29 -17.67
CA SER A 264 5.26 1.73 -18.53
C SER A 264 5.65 3.09 -19.10
N LYS A 265 4.97 3.55 -20.17
CA LYS A 265 5.07 4.94 -20.67
C LYS A 265 4.52 5.89 -19.60
N ALA A 266 5.26 6.04 -18.50
CA ALA A 266 4.81 6.68 -17.29
C ALA A 266 4.60 8.16 -17.59
N GLU A 267 3.35 8.60 -17.47
CA GLU A 267 2.99 10.01 -17.64
C GLU A 267 3.28 10.81 -16.36
N GLU A 268 3.38 10.14 -15.21
CA GLU A 268 3.74 10.71 -13.92
C GLU A 268 4.74 9.86 -13.13
N PHE A 269 5.86 10.45 -12.72
CA PHE A 269 6.85 9.80 -11.87
C PHE A 269 7.74 10.82 -11.14
N SER A 270 8.29 10.42 -10.01
CA SER A 270 9.31 11.13 -9.25
C SER A 270 10.62 10.34 -9.29
N PHE A 271 11.74 11.02 -9.51
CA PHE A 271 13.07 10.43 -9.58
C PHE A 271 14.03 11.22 -8.70
N SER A 272 14.55 10.59 -7.65
CA SER A 272 15.49 11.19 -6.70
C SER A 272 16.83 10.48 -6.77
N PHE A 273 17.93 11.22 -6.63
CA PHE A 273 19.29 10.68 -6.60
C PHE A 273 20.26 11.67 -5.96
N ARG A 274 21.46 11.19 -5.59
CA ARG A 274 22.61 12.00 -5.20
C ARG A 274 23.71 11.83 -6.23
N CYS A 275 24.41 12.90 -6.58
CA CYS A 275 25.50 12.84 -7.55
C CYS A 275 26.65 13.79 -7.19
N ALA A 276 27.88 13.33 -7.41
CA ALA A 276 29.12 14.08 -7.27
C ALA A 276 29.90 14.08 -8.58
N ASN A 277 30.45 15.24 -8.97
CA ASN A 277 31.35 15.34 -10.13
C ASN A 277 32.81 15.20 -9.67
N LEU A 278 33.39 14.02 -9.87
CA LEU A 278 34.74 13.71 -9.41
C LEU A 278 35.85 14.45 -10.19
N ASN A 279 35.50 14.96 -11.38
CA ASN A 279 36.41 15.72 -12.24
C ASN A 279 36.25 17.24 -12.11
N ASN A 280 35.74 17.69 -10.97
CA ASN A 280 35.45 19.09 -10.70
C ASN A 280 36.31 19.67 -9.54
N MET A 281 37.45 19.04 -9.26
CA MET A 281 38.42 19.57 -8.30
C MET A 281 39.11 20.83 -8.87
N PRO A 282 39.16 21.95 -8.14
CA PRO A 282 39.76 23.19 -8.63
C PRO A 282 41.24 23.03 -9.01
N GLY A 283 41.64 23.66 -10.11
CA GLY A 283 43.02 23.64 -10.60
C GLY A 283 43.52 22.27 -11.10
N LYS A 284 42.69 21.22 -11.11
CA LYS A 284 43.06 19.88 -11.53
C LYS A 284 42.48 19.54 -12.89
N LYS A 285 43.32 18.96 -13.78
CA LYS A 285 42.90 18.45 -15.08
C LYS A 285 43.06 16.94 -15.15
N TYR A 286 42.13 16.27 -15.82
CA TYR A 286 41.99 14.82 -15.88
C TYR A 286 42.20 14.34 -17.31
N ALA A 287 42.93 13.23 -17.47
CA ALA A 287 43.27 12.70 -18.77
C ALA A 287 42.13 11.85 -19.36
N PHE A 288 41.92 11.95 -20.66
CA PHE A 288 41.04 11.08 -21.45
C PHE A 288 41.59 10.90 -22.86
N THR A 289 41.20 9.82 -23.54
CA THR A 289 41.64 9.52 -24.90
C THR A 289 40.59 10.00 -25.89
N ASP A 290 41.00 10.84 -26.85
CA ASP A 290 40.11 11.33 -27.90
C ASP A 290 39.95 10.32 -29.06
N SER A 291 39.09 10.65 -30.03
CA SER A 291 38.78 9.75 -31.15
C SER A 291 39.97 9.46 -32.07
N THR A 292 41.05 10.22 -31.95
CA THR A 292 42.31 10.02 -32.70
C THR A 292 43.33 9.18 -31.91
N GLY A 293 42.95 8.70 -30.72
CA GLY A 293 43.85 7.96 -29.83
C GLY A 293 44.79 8.86 -29.02
N LYS A 294 44.64 10.19 -29.09
CA LYS A 294 45.51 11.13 -28.38
C LYS A 294 44.99 11.40 -26.98
N VAL A 295 45.88 11.38 -25.99
CA VAL A 295 45.55 11.77 -24.62
C VAL A 295 45.35 13.28 -24.53
N LYS A 296 44.13 13.70 -24.20
CA LYS A 296 43.74 15.08 -23.88
C LYS A 296 43.49 15.22 -22.39
N LYS A 297 43.44 16.46 -21.91
CA LYS A 297 43.08 16.78 -20.53
C LYS A 297 41.85 17.70 -20.50
N SER A 298 40.91 17.40 -19.61
CA SER A 298 39.72 18.21 -19.37
C SER A 298 39.57 18.50 -17.88
N ALA A 299 38.82 19.54 -17.54
CA ALA A 299 38.41 19.88 -16.18
C ALA A 299 36.96 20.36 -16.23
N HIS A 300 36.24 20.24 -15.11
CA HIS A 300 34.90 20.80 -14.93
C HIS A 300 33.91 20.32 -16.00
N VAL A 301 34.04 19.05 -16.38
CA VAL A 301 33.27 18.45 -17.47
C VAL A 301 31.79 18.37 -17.06
N PRO A 302 30.85 18.78 -17.94
CA PRO A 302 29.43 18.71 -17.65
C PRO A 302 28.95 17.27 -17.53
N TRP A 303 27.82 17.08 -16.86
CA TRP A 303 27.15 15.79 -16.73
C TRP A 303 25.66 16.00 -16.60
N GLY A 304 24.85 14.96 -16.68
CA GLY A 304 23.42 15.21 -16.66
C GLY A 304 22.48 14.03 -16.63
N LEU A 305 21.20 14.36 -16.76
CA LEU A 305 20.11 13.41 -16.95
C LEU A 305 19.77 13.29 -18.43
N VAL A 306 19.38 12.09 -18.83
CA VAL A 306 18.88 11.77 -20.16
C VAL A 306 17.51 11.12 -20.05
N PHE A 307 16.57 11.58 -20.87
CA PHE A 307 15.24 11.01 -21.01
C PHE A 307 15.14 10.48 -22.43
N LYS A 308 14.79 9.21 -22.60
CA LYS A 308 14.56 8.61 -23.91
C LYS A 308 13.08 8.25 -24.02
N GLY A 309 12.42 8.77 -25.05
CA GLY A 309 11.01 8.52 -25.32
C GLY A 309 10.71 8.57 -26.81
N GLU A 310 9.43 8.73 -27.15
CA GLU A 310 8.93 8.71 -28.54
C GLU A 310 9.60 9.78 -29.44
N ASN A 311 9.95 10.94 -28.86
CA ASN A 311 10.55 12.07 -29.57
C ASN A 311 12.09 12.06 -29.57
N GLY A 312 12.72 10.95 -29.17
CA GLY A 312 14.18 10.82 -29.08
C GLY A 312 14.71 11.08 -27.67
N LYS A 313 15.94 11.61 -27.58
CA LYS A 313 16.63 11.88 -26.30
C LYS A 313 16.51 13.37 -25.92
N SER A 314 15.95 13.65 -24.74
CA SER A 314 16.00 14.97 -24.11
C SER A 314 17.06 14.96 -23.00
N LEU A 315 17.81 16.05 -22.85
CA LEU A 315 18.93 16.13 -21.91
C LEU A 315 18.76 17.29 -20.94
N ILE A 316 19.12 17.05 -19.69
CA ILE A 316 19.38 18.09 -18.69
C ILE A 316 20.87 18.01 -18.38
N SER A 317 21.61 19.09 -18.57
CA SER A 317 23.04 19.21 -18.30
C SER A 317 23.28 20.06 -17.06
N PHE A 318 24.24 19.67 -16.25
CA PHE A 318 24.76 20.39 -15.10
C PHE A 318 26.23 20.71 -15.36
N SER A 319 26.58 21.99 -15.31
CA SER A 319 27.93 22.49 -15.55
C SER A 319 28.33 23.42 -14.44
N THR A 320 29.48 23.19 -13.80
CA THR A 320 30.02 24.13 -12.82
C THR A 320 30.55 25.37 -13.54
N LEU A 321 30.12 26.55 -13.11
CA LEU A 321 30.53 27.82 -13.72
C LEU A 321 31.80 28.34 -13.06
N TYR A 322 32.89 28.30 -13.83
CA TYR A 322 34.15 28.96 -13.52
C TYR A 322 34.29 30.24 -14.34
N ASP A 323 34.94 31.24 -13.75
CA ASP A 323 35.37 32.41 -14.51
C ASP A 323 36.48 31.96 -15.47
N ARG A 324 36.50 32.52 -16.69
CA ARG A 324 37.57 32.26 -17.67
C ARG A 324 38.96 32.60 -17.11
N PHE A 325 39.04 33.46 -16.10
CA PHE A 325 40.29 33.87 -15.44
C PHE A 325 40.50 33.26 -14.04
N ASP A 326 39.52 32.53 -13.49
CA ASP A 326 39.60 31.90 -12.15
C ASP A 326 39.00 30.48 -12.15
N ASP A 327 39.89 29.47 -12.23
CA ASP A 327 39.58 28.04 -12.13
C ASP A 327 39.52 27.54 -10.65
N ILE A 328 39.62 28.45 -9.68
CA ILE A 328 39.68 28.14 -8.24
C ILE A 328 38.34 28.42 -7.55
N SER A 329 37.64 29.48 -7.97
CA SER A 329 36.43 29.96 -7.31
C SER A 329 35.18 29.84 -8.21
N PRO A 330 34.50 28.67 -8.24
CA PRO A 330 33.28 28.53 -9.02
C PRO A 330 32.15 29.38 -8.44
N SER A 331 31.32 29.95 -9.32
CA SER A 331 30.24 30.88 -8.98
C SER A 331 28.87 30.21 -8.83
N GLY A 332 28.71 28.98 -9.32
CA GLY A 332 27.46 28.23 -9.24
C GLY A 332 27.41 27.02 -10.17
N ILE A 333 26.23 26.42 -10.31
CA ILE A 333 25.95 25.36 -11.29
C ILE A 333 24.97 25.90 -12.32
N GLU A 334 25.38 25.89 -13.59
CA GLU A 334 24.50 26.11 -14.74
C GLU A 334 23.73 24.81 -15.03
N VAL A 335 22.41 24.90 -15.03
CA VAL A 335 21.50 23.86 -15.52
C VAL A 335 21.03 24.25 -16.90
N GLN A 336 21.31 23.40 -17.88
CA GLN A 336 20.89 23.58 -19.27
C GLN A 336 19.93 22.46 -19.66
N THR A 337 18.75 22.82 -20.15
CA THR A 337 17.80 21.84 -20.71
C THR A 337 17.82 21.92 -22.23
N ASN A 338 17.69 20.77 -22.89
CA ASN A 338 17.48 20.69 -24.32
C ASN A 338 16.19 19.89 -24.56
N SER A 339 15.14 20.60 -24.99
CA SER A 339 13.88 20.00 -25.40
C SER A 339 13.52 20.52 -26.78
N GLN A 340 13.35 19.61 -27.75
CA GLN A 340 12.92 19.93 -29.11
C GLN A 340 13.77 21.00 -29.85
N GLY A 341 15.03 21.17 -29.47
CA GLY A 341 15.96 22.11 -30.11
C GLY A 341 16.03 23.49 -29.42
N GLU A 342 15.18 23.76 -28.43
CA GLU A 342 15.29 24.95 -27.59
C GLU A 342 16.15 24.68 -26.35
N VAL A 343 17.01 25.66 -26.04
CA VAL A 343 17.99 25.58 -24.95
C VAL A 343 17.67 26.62 -23.90
N HIS A 344 17.25 26.18 -22.72
CA HIS A 344 17.06 27.05 -21.56
C HIS A 344 18.21 26.86 -20.57
N LYS A 345 18.72 27.97 -20.02
CA LYS A 345 19.82 28.01 -19.05
C LYS A 345 19.35 28.66 -17.75
N TYR A 346 19.71 28.06 -16.63
CA TYR A 346 19.46 28.58 -15.30
C TYR A 346 20.69 28.40 -14.42
N ILE A 347 20.99 29.36 -13.55
CA ILE A 347 22.13 29.29 -12.63
C ILE A 347 21.61 29.11 -11.21
N ILE A 348 22.09 28.06 -10.53
CA ILE A 348 21.84 27.85 -9.10
C ILE A 348 22.92 28.60 -8.31
N PRO A 349 22.57 29.71 -7.63
CA PRO A 349 23.57 30.63 -7.07
C PRO A 349 24.17 30.16 -5.74
N ALA A 350 23.49 29.27 -4.99
CA ALA A 350 23.94 28.82 -3.68
C ALA A 350 23.31 27.48 -3.25
N GLY A 351 23.92 26.83 -2.26
CA GLY A 351 23.38 25.63 -1.59
C GLY A 351 23.79 24.30 -2.23
N MET A 352 24.65 24.33 -3.25
CA MET A 352 25.25 23.16 -3.89
C MET A 352 26.72 23.05 -3.50
N ASP A 353 27.25 21.82 -3.46
CA ASP A 353 28.69 21.59 -3.54
C ASP A 353 29.16 21.87 -4.97
N LEU A 354 30.09 22.81 -5.12
CA LEU A 354 30.63 23.22 -6.42
C LEU A 354 31.94 22.50 -6.78
N PHE A 355 32.34 21.51 -5.99
CA PHE A 355 33.59 20.80 -6.13
C PHE A 355 33.29 19.32 -6.42
N THR A 356 33.83 18.41 -5.61
CA THR A 356 33.68 16.96 -5.77
C THR A 356 32.70 16.33 -4.78
N GLY A 357 31.97 17.13 -3.99
CA GLY A 357 31.00 16.63 -3.03
C GLY A 357 29.67 16.22 -3.67
N PHE A 358 28.87 15.47 -2.91
CA PHE A 358 27.55 15.04 -3.34
C PHE A 358 26.52 16.16 -3.24
N ASN A 359 25.72 16.30 -4.30
CA ASN A 359 24.49 17.08 -4.33
C ASN A 359 23.30 16.14 -4.48
N SER A 360 22.17 16.49 -3.86
CA SER A 360 20.91 15.73 -3.94
C SER A 360 19.98 16.39 -4.94
N PHE A 361 19.29 15.57 -5.72
CA PHE A 361 18.37 15.99 -6.76
C PHE A 361 17.06 15.23 -6.62
N ARG A 362 15.94 15.93 -6.79
CA ARG A 362 14.60 15.36 -6.85
C ARG A 362 13.86 15.95 -8.02
N LEU A 363 13.51 15.08 -8.95
CA LEU A 363 12.77 15.39 -10.15
C LEU A 363 11.36 14.84 -10.03
N SER A 364 10.36 15.60 -10.47
CA SER A 364 8.98 15.13 -10.54
C SER A 364 8.37 15.55 -11.87
N VAL A 365 7.82 14.57 -12.58
CA VAL A 365 7.07 14.75 -13.83
C VAL A 365 5.60 14.51 -13.52
N ALA A 366 4.77 15.52 -13.76
CA ALA A 366 3.32 15.42 -13.64
C ALA A 366 2.67 16.18 -14.79
N TYR A 367 1.66 15.59 -15.43
CA TYR A 367 0.99 16.18 -16.60
C TYR A 367 1.97 16.63 -17.71
N GLY A 368 3.06 15.88 -17.92
CA GLY A 368 4.12 16.20 -18.89
C GLY A 368 5.05 17.36 -18.49
N ARG A 369 4.80 18.05 -17.37
CA ARG A 369 5.65 19.13 -16.86
C ARG A 369 6.70 18.57 -15.90
N LEU A 370 7.96 18.92 -16.13
CA LEU A 370 9.07 18.53 -15.27
C LEU A 370 9.35 19.62 -14.23
N THR A 371 9.51 19.20 -12.98
CA THR A 371 9.99 20.03 -11.87
C THR A 371 11.26 19.43 -11.30
N LEU A 372 12.24 20.27 -10.97
CA LEU A 372 13.50 19.85 -10.38
C LEU A 372 13.77 20.62 -9.08
N LEU A 373 14.16 19.88 -8.05
CA LEU A 373 14.72 20.39 -6.82
C LEU A 373 16.17 19.90 -6.72
N ALA A 374 17.09 20.77 -6.30
CA ALA A 374 18.50 20.43 -6.13
C ALA A 374 19.09 21.07 -4.88
N GLY A 375 20.04 20.38 -4.23
CA GLY A 375 20.75 20.94 -3.08
C GLY A 375 21.69 19.95 -2.39
N ASN A 376 22.72 20.46 -1.71
CA ASN A 376 23.61 19.64 -0.89
C ASN A 376 22.92 19.25 0.44
N ARG A 377 22.54 20.23 1.26
CA ARG A 377 21.89 20.02 2.58
C ARG A 377 20.38 20.25 2.60
N ARG A 378 19.87 21.10 1.71
CA ARG A 378 18.45 21.46 1.59
C ARG A 378 18.09 21.61 0.12
N TYR A 379 16.91 21.13 -0.26
CA TYR A 379 16.40 21.27 -1.62
C TYR A 379 15.99 22.71 -1.92
N ASN A 380 16.51 23.25 -3.02
CA ASN A 380 16.08 24.51 -3.61
C ASN A 380 15.39 24.22 -4.95
N PRO A 381 14.27 24.88 -5.27
CA PRO A 381 13.63 24.74 -6.57
C PRO A 381 14.51 25.29 -7.67
N VAL A 382 14.68 24.51 -8.73
CA VAL A 382 15.34 24.93 -9.97
C VAL A 382 14.22 25.23 -10.98
N PRO A 383 13.99 26.50 -11.34
CA PRO A 383 13.00 26.86 -12.33
C PRO A 383 13.48 26.35 -13.70
N LEU A 384 12.93 25.19 -14.07
CA LEU A 384 13.14 24.59 -15.37
C LEU A 384 11.82 24.63 -16.14
N GLU A 385 11.92 25.02 -17.41
CA GLU A 385 10.84 24.89 -18.37
C GLU A 385 11.20 23.77 -19.33
N MET A 386 10.64 22.59 -19.07
CA MET A 386 10.82 21.43 -19.91
C MET A 386 9.56 20.56 -19.87
N THR A 387 9.01 20.32 -21.05
CA THR A 387 7.90 19.38 -21.23
C THR A 387 8.46 18.07 -21.76
N LEU A 388 8.13 16.98 -21.09
CA LEU A 388 8.46 15.62 -21.51
C LEU A 388 7.22 14.98 -22.14
N GLY A 389 7.44 14.31 -23.28
CA GLY A 389 6.47 13.37 -23.82
C GLY A 389 6.55 12.03 -23.07
N ARG A 390 5.88 11.01 -23.64
CA ARG A 390 5.98 9.64 -23.13
C ARG A 390 7.43 9.18 -23.09
N THR A 391 7.91 8.87 -21.89
CA THR A 391 9.30 8.52 -21.63
C THR A 391 9.38 7.04 -21.32
N ASP A 392 10.25 6.32 -22.04
CA ASP A 392 10.45 4.88 -21.89
C ASP A 392 11.60 4.57 -20.92
N SER A 393 12.58 5.48 -20.82
CA SER A 393 13.70 5.33 -19.90
C SER A 393 14.29 6.67 -19.47
N ILE A 394 14.79 6.69 -18.24
CA ILE A 394 15.50 7.82 -17.64
C ILE A 394 16.91 7.37 -17.27
N GLY A 395 17.89 8.26 -17.32
CA GLY A 395 19.27 7.86 -17.11
C GLY A 395 20.22 9.00 -16.82
N PHE A 396 21.49 8.64 -16.73
CA PHE A 396 22.61 9.55 -16.53
C PHE A 396 23.52 9.57 -17.74
N TRP A 397 24.17 10.70 -17.98
CA TRP A 397 25.18 10.83 -19.02
C TRP A 397 26.36 11.69 -18.59
N THR A 398 27.53 11.40 -19.18
CA THR A 398 28.73 12.24 -19.06
C THR A 398 29.55 12.16 -20.34
N PRO A 399 30.03 13.29 -20.90
CA PRO A 399 30.80 13.33 -22.12
C PRO A 399 32.28 12.96 -21.86
N PRO A 400 33.10 12.81 -22.93
CA PRO A 400 34.51 12.44 -22.81
C PRO A 400 35.29 13.29 -21.80
N GLY A 401 36.05 12.62 -20.94
CA GLY A 401 36.79 13.21 -19.83
C GLY A 401 35.95 13.51 -18.59
N GLY A 402 34.67 13.19 -18.58
CA GLY A 402 33.79 13.32 -17.42
C GLY A 402 33.83 12.08 -16.52
N LYS A 403 33.73 12.32 -15.20
CA LYS A 403 33.60 11.25 -14.20
C LYS A 403 32.66 11.69 -13.09
N ILE A 404 31.57 10.94 -12.91
CA ILE A 404 30.57 11.20 -11.88
C ILE A 404 30.35 9.97 -11.02
N GLU A 405 29.94 10.22 -9.78
CA GLU A 405 29.57 9.20 -8.81
C GLU A 405 28.13 9.45 -8.35
N ILE A 406 27.27 8.44 -8.45
CA ILE A 406 25.82 8.55 -8.22
C ILE A 406 25.42 7.58 -7.11
N ASP A 407 24.61 8.06 -6.18
CA ASP A 407 24.08 7.26 -5.07
C ASP A 407 22.59 7.55 -4.84
N ASP A 408 21.94 6.76 -3.98
CA ASP A 408 20.58 6.97 -3.46
C ASP A 408 19.52 7.18 -4.56
N ILE A 409 19.61 6.38 -5.62
CA ILE A 409 18.68 6.43 -6.74
C ILE A 409 17.34 5.81 -6.32
N VAL A 410 16.30 6.62 -6.29
CA VAL A 410 14.92 6.24 -5.96
C VAL A 410 14.02 6.70 -7.08
N LEU A 411 13.32 5.76 -7.71
CA LEU A 411 12.28 6.03 -8.69
C LEU A 411 10.93 5.72 -8.05
N ASP A 412 10.01 6.66 -8.13
CA ASP A 412 8.65 6.51 -7.66
C ASP A 412 7.70 6.75 -8.82
N ILE A 413 6.96 5.73 -9.24
CA ILE A 413 6.05 5.83 -10.37
C ILE A 413 4.64 6.03 -9.81
N ASN A 414 4.08 7.22 -10.05
CA ASN A 414 2.68 7.51 -9.72
C ASN A 414 1.80 6.92 -10.83
N GLY A 415 1.37 5.68 -10.60
CA GLY A 415 0.53 4.95 -11.54
C GLY A 415 0.16 3.62 -10.93
N MET A 416 -1.14 3.35 -10.88
CA MET A 416 -1.73 2.14 -10.30
C MET A 416 -0.89 0.88 -10.51
N ARG A 417 -0.59 0.18 -9.42
CA ARG A 417 -0.68 -1.28 -9.41
C ARG A 417 -1.48 -1.73 -8.19
N SER A 418 -2.81 -1.76 -8.34
CA SER A 418 -3.67 -2.73 -7.64
C SER A 418 -4.83 -3.19 -8.52
N SER A 419 -4.48 -3.81 -9.63
CA SER A 419 -5.05 -5.09 -10.01
C SER A 419 -4.22 -5.59 -11.17
N GLU A 420 -4.25 -6.90 -11.35
CA GLU A 420 -3.93 -7.58 -12.59
C GLU A 420 -4.03 -6.67 -13.81
N ASP A 421 -3.01 -6.77 -14.66
CA ASP A 421 -2.88 -6.08 -15.94
C ASP A 421 -4.25 -5.80 -16.58
N ALA A 422 -4.45 -4.62 -17.17
CA ALA A 422 -5.57 -4.36 -18.08
C ALA A 422 -5.54 -5.28 -19.35
N SER A 423 -4.75 -6.35 -19.32
CA SER A 423 -4.69 -7.46 -20.28
C SER A 423 -4.60 -8.86 -19.65
N GLY A 424 -4.45 -8.99 -18.33
CA GLY A 424 -4.13 -10.26 -17.64
C GLY A 424 -2.76 -10.88 -18.00
N LEU A 425 -1.77 -10.08 -18.42
CA LEU A 425 -0.48 -10.55 -18.97
C LEU A 425 0.73 -10.17 -18.11
N SER A 426 1.40 -11.19 -17.56
CA SER A 426 2.65 -11.08 -16.84
C SER A 426 3.77 -10.39 -17.61
N HIS A 427 4.48 -9.49 -16.93
CA HIS A 427 5.70 -8.81 -17.40
C HIS A 427 6.83 -9.77 -17.84
N PHE A 428 6.79 -11.04 -17.41
CA PHE A 428 7.70 -12.10 -17.89
C PHE A 428 7.44 -12.52 -19.35
N ALA A 429 6.40 -11.97 -20.00
CA ALA A 429 6.22 -12.02 -21.45
C ALA A 429 7.40 -11.37 -22.20
N ASN A 430 7.99 -10.31 -21.63
CA ASN A 430 9.11 -9.62 -22.24
C ASN A 430 10.41 -10.47 -22.12
N PRO A 431 11.05 -10.86 -23.23
CA PRO A 431 12.28 -11.63 -23.22
C PRO A 431 13.41 -10.97 -22.42
N ASP A 432 13.55 -9.64 -22.47
CA ASP A 432 14.64 -8.93 -21.78
C ASP A 432 14.47 -8.99 -20.25
N VAL A 433 13.24 -8.79 -19.78
CA VAL A 433 12.88 -8.89 -18.35
C VAL A 433 13.10 -10.31 -17.85
N ARG A 434 12.66 -11.29 -18.63
CA ARG A 434 12.77 -12.71 -18.31
C ARG A 434 14.22 -13.18 -18.27
N ASN A 435 15.02 -12.82 -19.26
CA ASN A 435 16.43 -13.22 -19.32
C ASN A 435 17.24 -12.56 -18.19
N SER A 436 16.94 -11.29 -17.89
CA SER A 436 17.50 -10.58 -16.73
C SER A 436 17.09 -11.23 -15.40
N TYR A 437 15.85 -11.71 -15.29
CA TYR A 437 15.37 -12.41 -14.09
C TYR A 437 16.06 -13.77 -13.91
N PHE A 438 16.07 -14.61 -14.95
CA PHE A 438 16.62 -15.97 -14.87
C PHE A 438 18.14 -16.04 -14.74
N SER A 439 18.88 -15.09 -15.32
CA SER A 439 20.32 -14.97 -15.11
C SER A 439 20.71 -14.74 -13.64
N ARG A 440 19.79 -14.25 -12.80
CA ARG A 440 20.00 -14.01 -11.37
C ARG A 440 19.43 -15.10 -10.47
N SER A 441 18.64 -16.02 -11.02
CA SER A 441 18.01 -17.06 -10.23
C SER A 441 18.94 -18.25 -10.00
N ALA A 442 19.09 -18.63 -8.73
CA ALA A 442 19.71 -19.89 -8.32
C ALA A 442 18.68 -21.02 -8.13
N ASP A 443 17.39 -20.74 -8.37
CA ASP A 443 16.31 -21.71 -8.20
C ASP A 443 16.22 -22.62 -9.43
N SER A 444 16.34 -23.93 -9.21
CA SER A 444 16.33 -24.90 -10.31
C SER A 444 15.01 -24.93 -11.07
N MET A 445 13.90 -24.53 -10.43
CA MET A 445 12.57 -24.42 -11.04
C MET A 445 12.42 -23.19 -11.93
N GLU A 446 13.15 -22.11 -11.67
CA GLU A 446 12.97 -20.86 -12.40
C GLU A 446 13.69 -20.90 -13.75
N GLY A 447 12.98 -20.60 -14.83
CA GLY A 447 13.54 -20.60 -16.17
C GLY A 447 12.48 -20.66 -17.26
N VAL A 448 12.95 -20.72 -18.51
CA VAL A 448 12.09 -21.03 -19.66
C VAL A 448 11.99 -22.54 -19.81
N TRP A 449 10.77 -23.03 -19.99
CA TRP A 449 10.44 -24.43 -20.14
C TRP A 449 9.62 -24.63 -21.40
N GLU A 450 9.87 -25.73 -22.12
CA GLU A 450 9.10 -26.13 -23.29
C GLU A 450 8.49 -27.51 -23.08
N MET A 451 7.32 -27.75 -23.67
CA MET A 451 6.78 -29.10 -23.74
C MET A 451 7.72 -30.02 -24.51
N PHE A 452 8.10 -31.11 -23.86
CA PHE A 452 9.03 -32.09 -24.40
C PHE A 452 8.37 -33.44 -24.71
N ASP A 453 7.50 -33.93 -23.83
CA ASP A 453 6.87 -35.26 -23.96
C ASP A 453 5.43 -35.20 -23.42
N VAL A 454 4.47 -35.78 -24.15
CA VAL A 454 3.04 -35.67 -23.88
C VAL A 454 2.36 -37.02 -24.19
N MET A 455 1.77 -37.65 -23.17
CA MET A 455 0.96 -38.86 -23.28
C MET A 455 -0.42 -38.58 -22.69
N LEU A 456 -1.43 -38.39 -23.55
CA LEU A 456 -2.80 -38.05 -23.15
C LEU A 456 -3.80 -39.13 -23.57
N ASP A 457 -4.76 -39.41 -22.70
CA ASP A 457 -6.00 -40.08 -23.10
C ASP A 457 -6.90 -39.07 -23.82
N GLU A 458 -6.96 -39.16 -25.15
CA GLU A 458 -7.68 -38.19 -26.00
C GLU A 458 -9.20 -38.14 -25.76
N SER A 459 -9.76 -39.17 -25.09
CA SER A 459 -11.16 -39.20 -24.68
C SER A 459 -11.43 -38.28 -23.49
N SER A 460 -10.40 -38.02 -22.67
CA SER A 460 -10.50 -37.28 -21.41
C SER A 460 -9.76 -35.93 -21.45
N LEU A 461 -8.60 -35.84 -22.10
CA LEU A 461 -7.75 -34.64 -22.14
C LEU A 461 -7.08 -34.48 -23.52
N ARG A 462 -7.26 -33.32 -24.16
CA ARG A 462 -6.68 -33.03 -25.48
C ARG A 462 -5.61 -31.94 -25.41
N SER A 463 -4.52 -32.12 -26.14
CA SER A 463 -3.49 -31.09 -26.25
C SER A 463 -4.01 -29.82 -26.92
N GLY A 464 -3.64 -28.66 -26.36
CA GLY A 464 -3.95 -27.33 -26.89
C GLY A 464 -2.78 -26.66 -27.62
N GLY A 465 -1.60 -27.28 -27.65
CA GLY A 465 -0.40 -26.74 -28.28
C GLY A 465 0.89 -27.33 -27.74
N SER A 466 2.02 -26.90 -28.30
CA SER A 466 3.37 -27.19 -27.82
C SER A 466 3.89 -25.95 -27.08
N TYR A 467 3.42 -25.74 -25.85
CA TYR A 467 3.65 -24.47 -25.15
C TYR A 467 5.11 -24.28 -24.75
N ARG A 468 5.61 -23.05 -24.93
CA ARG A 468 6.75 -22.52 -24.17
C ARG A 468 6.22 -21.67 -23.03
N VAL A 469 6.77 -21.87 -21.84
CA VAL A 469 6.35 -21.21 -20.61
C VAL A 469 7.54 -20.73 -19.80
N ALA A 470 7.36 -19.66 -19.04
CA ALA A 470 8.31 -19.21 -18.02
C ALA A 470 7.80 -19.65 -16.65
N ILE A 471 8.65 -20.29 -15.85
CA ILE A 471 8.34 -20.61 -14.44
C ILE A 471 9.06 -19.60 -13.57
N VAL A 472 8.31 -18.91 -12.71
CA VAL A 472 8.81 -17.84 -11.82
C VAL A 472 8.31 -18.06 -10.40
N LYS A 473 9.10 -17.70 -9.40
CA LYS A 473 8.77 -17.95 -7.99
C LYS A 473 7.68 -17.00 -7.48
N ASN A 474 6.73 -17.59 -6.74
CA ASN A 474 5.65 -16.90 -6.05
C ASN A 474 5.71 -17.21 -4.53
N LYS A 475 4.98 -16.47 -3.70
CA LYS A 475 4.91 -16.64 -2.23
C LYS A 475 4.55 -18.07 -1.80
N SER A 476 3.71 -18.77 -2.57
CA SER A 476 3.22 -20.14 -2.29
C SER A 476 3.93 -21.25 -3.08
N GLY A 477 4.85 -20.89 -3.98
CA GLY A 477 5.52 -21.83 -4.87
C GLY A 477 5.99 -21.15 -6.16
N TYR A 478 5.34 -21.43 -7.29
CA TYR A 478 5.73 -20.87 -8.60
C TYR A 478 4.53 -20.57 -9.50
N ASP A 479 4.64 -19.57 -10.35
CA ASP A 479 3.69 -19.28 -11.42
C ASP A 479 4.25 -19.77 -12.77
N ILE A 480 3.38 -20.33 -13.60
CA ILE A 480 3.66 -20.77 -14.96
C ILE A 480 3.07 -19.73 -15.91
N ILE A 481 3.93 -19.00 -16.62
CA ILE A 481 3.57 -17.92 -17.53
C ILE A 481 3.66 -18.42 -18.97
N PHE A 482 2.59 -18.29 -19.74
CA PHE A 482 2.56 -18.63 -21.16
C PHE A 482 3.43 -17.68 -21.97
N LEU A 483 4.29 -18.22 -22.84
CA LEU A 483 5.09 -17.44 -23.78
C LEU A 483 4.51 -17.58 -25.20
N ASP A 484 4.42 -18.80 -25.72
CA ASP A 484 3.85 -19.09 -27.04
C ASP A 484 3.57 -20.61 -27.23
N GLY A 485 3.27 -21.02 -28.46
CA GLY A 485 3.15 -22.43 -28.84
C GLY A 485 1.72 -22.99 -28.78
N ALA A 486 0.71 -22.13 -28.65
CA ALA A 486 -0.69 -22.55 -28.75
C ALA A 486 -1.06 -22.92 -30.19
N LYS A 487 -1.73 -24.07 -30.36
CA LYS A 487 -2.27 -24.54 -31.65
C LYS A 487 -3.80 -24.48 -31.70
N LYS A 488 -4.45 -24.50 -30.54
CA LYS A 488 -5.90 -24.36 -30.40
C LYS A 488 -6.23 -23.05 -29.70
N LEU A 489 -7.23 -22.35 -30.21
CA LEU A 489 -7.62 -21.01 -29.73
C LEU A 489 -6.42 -20.06 -29.67
N GLU A 490 -5.55 -20.10 -30.70
CA GLU A 490 -4.31 -19.32 -30.74
C GLU A 490 -4.57 -17.82 -30.55
N SER A 491 -5.65 -17.29 -31.13
CA SER A 491 -6.06 -15.89 -30.95
C SER A 491 -6.50 -15.51 -29.54
N TRP A 492 -6.77 -16.50 -28.68
CA TRP A 492 -7.13 -16.30 -27.28
C TRP A 492 -5.91 -16.36 -26.36
N TRP A 493 -4.77 -16.85 -26.86
CA TRP A 493 -3.53 -16.90 -26.11
C TRP A 493 -2.67 -15.69 -26.41
N LYS A 494 -2.15 -15.05 -25.37
CA LYS A 494 -1.20 -13.95 -25.47
C LYS A 494 0.00 -14.21 -24.56
N PRO A 495 1.24 -13.93 -25.03
CA PRO A 495 2.42 -14.00 -24.18
C PRO A 495 2.21 -13.20 -22.90
N GLY A 496 2.44 -13.84 -21.74
CA GLY A 496 2.21 -13.27 -20.41
C GLY A 496 1.01 -13.87 -19.67
N MET A 497 0.08 -14.56 -20.34
CA MET A 497 -1.06 -15.20 -19.64
C MET A 497 -0.58 -16.22 -18.61
N THR A 498 -1.18 -16.24 -17.42
CA THR A 498 -0.93 -17.32 -16.45
C THR A 498 -1.49 -18.63 -17.01
N LYS A 499 -0.60 -19.61 -17.18
CA LYS A 499 -0.93 -20.96 -17.65
C LYS A 499 -1.20 -21.92 -16.50
N GLY A 500 -0.69 -21.62 -15.31
CA GLY A 500 -0.95 -22.37 -14.11
C GLY A 500 -0.12 -21.92 -12.91
N THR A 501 -0.37 -22.52 -11.75
CA THR A 501 0.40 -22.29 -10.52
C THR A 501 0.86 -23.62 -9.93
N LEU A 502 2.03 -23.59 -9.30
CA LEU A 502 2.64 -24.71 -8.57
C LEU A 502 2.66 -24.33 -7.09
N SER A 503 1.89 -25.01 -6.27
CA SER A 503 1.92 -24.84 -4.81
C SER A 503 2.75 -25.94 -4.16
N LYS A 504 3.59 -25.57 -3.20
CA LYS A 504 4.47 -26.52 -2.51
C LYS A 504 3.66 -27.55 -1.71
N THR A 505 4.10 -28.80 -1.77
CA THR A 505 3.62 -29.86 -0.86
C THR A 505 4.67 -30.12 0.24
N PRO A 506 4.33 -30.90 1.29
CA PRO A 506 5.32 -31.35 2.27
C PRO A 506 6.47 -32.19 1.68
N PHE A 507 6.32 -32.69 0.46
CA PHE A 507 7.33 -33.50 -0.22
C PHE A 507 8.22 -32.63 -1.12
N PRO A 508 9.55 -32.62 -0.92
CA PRO A 508 10.47 -31.86 -1.75
C PRO A 508 10.34 -32.22 -3.24
N GLY A 509 10.25 -31.20 -4.10
CA GLY A 509 10.14 -31.39 -5.55
C GLY A 509 8.76 -31.86 -6.03
N VAL A 510 7.75 -31.93 -5.14
CA VAL A 510 6.36 -32.27 -5.50
C VAL A 510 5.45 -31.07 -5.24
N PHE A 511 4.60 -30.76 -6.21
CA PHE A 511 3.74 -29.58 -6.23
C PHE A 511 2.28 -29.96 -6.53
N ASN A 512 1.32 -29.27 -5.92
CA ASN A 512 -0.04 -29.27 -6.46
C ASN A 512 -0.10 -28.24 -7.58
N VAL A 513 -0.79 -28.60 -8.66
CA VAL A 513 -0.87 -27.78 -9.86
C VAL A 513 -2.30 -27.31 -10.06
N GLU A 514 -2.45 -26.03 -10.31
CA GLU A 514 -3.67 -25.48 -10.89
C GLU A 514 -3.35 -25.12 -12.34
N TRP A 515 -3.96 -25.80 -13.31
CA TRP A 515 -3.69 -25.58 -14.73
C TRP A 515 -4.84 -24.79 -15.38
N LEU A 516 -4.54 -23.69 -16.07
CA LEU A 516 -5.56 -22.76 -16.57
C LEU A 516 -5.80 -22.90 -18.09
N ASP A 517 -7.06 -22.74 -18.48
CA ASP A 517 -7.49 -22.56 -19.87
C ASP A 517 -7.30 -21.09 -20.33
N PRO A 518 -7.50 -20.77 -21.63
CA PRO A 518 -7.31 -19.39 -22.12
C PRO A 518 -8.33 -18.39 -21.57
N ALA A 519 -9.40 -18.86 -20.92
CA ALA A 519 -10.38 -18.03 -20.22
C ALA A 519 -10.07 -17.90 -18.72
N GLY A 520 -8.91 -18.39 -18.27
CA GLY A 520 -8.48 -18.34 -16.88
C GLY A 520 -9.19 -19.33 -15.96
N ARG A 521 -9.88 -20.33 -16.50
CA ARG A 521 -10.58 -21.34 -15.69
C ARG A 521 -9.66 -22.52 -15.38
N PRO A 522 -9.63 -23.00 -14.12
CA PRO A 522 -8.84 -24.17 -13.78
C PRO A 522 -9.41 -25.44 -14.39
N LEU A 523 -8.50 -26.28 -14.88
CA LEU A 523 -8.78 -27.66 -15.26
C LEU A 523 -9.26 -28.40 -14.01
N ARG A 524 -10.34 -29.18 -14.14
CA ARG A 524 -10.96 -29.88 -13.01
C ARG A 524 -10.10 -31.07 -12.58
N GLY A 525 -10.21 -31.47 -11.32
CA GLY A 525 -9.51 -32.66 -10.82
C GLY A 525 -8.08 -32.40 -10.36
N GLU A 526 -7.52 -33.37 -9.66
CA GLU A 526 -6.19 -33.25 -9.07
C GLU A 526 -5.09 -33.28 -10.14
N ILE A 527 -4.15 -32.33 -10.05
CA ILE A 527 -2.96 -32.30 -10.91
C ILE A 527 -1.74 -32.17 -10.00
N LYS A 528 -0.73 -33.01 -10.24
CA LYS A 528 0.54 -32.97 -9.51
C LYS A 528 1.68 -32.70 -10.47
N ALA A 529 2.65 -31.92 -10.02
CA ALA A 529 3.93 -31.80 -10.70
C ALA A 529 5.04 -32.38 -9.82
N GLN A 530 5.97 -33.11 -10.43
CA GLN A 530 7.14 -33.67 -9.77
C GLN A 530 8.39 -33.31 -10.58
N LEU A 531 9.39 -32.76 -9.91
CA LEU A 531 10.71 -32.54 -10.49
C LEU A 531 11.45 -33.88 -10.55
N GLU A 532 11.55 -34.48 -11.74
CA GLU A 532 12.21 -35.79 -11.95
C GLU A 532 13.74 -35.65 -11.98
N SER A 533 14.24 -34.56 -12.57
CA SER A 533 15.67 -34.25 -12.65
C SER A 533 15.89 -32.73 -12.80
N PRO A 534 17.12 -32.21 -12.64
CA PRO A 534 17.45 -30.80 -12.87
C PRO A 534 17.18 -30.42 -14.34
N GLY A 535 15.96 -29.95 -14.62
CA GLY A 535 15.50 -29.56 -15.95
C GLY A 535 14.37 -30.41 -16.54
N ILE A 536 13.80 -31.39 -15.80
CA ILE A 536 12.61 -32.14 -16.23
C ILE A 536 11.53 -32.06 -15.16
N LEU A 537 10.39 -31.44 -15.52
CA LEU A 537 9.21 -31.30 -14.67
C LEU A 537 8.06 -32.12 -15.25
N ALA A 538 7.61 -33.14 -14.51
CA ALA A 538 6.56 -34.05 -14.94
C ALA A 538 5.22 -33.70 -14.27
N PHE A 539 4.18 -33.51 -15.08
CA PHE A 539 2.80 -33.27 -14.69
C PHE A 539 2.01 -34.56 -14.84
N LYS A 540 1.28 -34.95 -13.79
CA LYS A 540 0.38 -36.10 -13.77
C LYS A 540 -1.06 -35.64 -13.61
N PHE A 541 -1.95 -36.25 -14.38
CA PHE A 541 -3.38 -35.96 -14.42
C PHE A 541 -4.17 -37.25 -14.08
N PRO A 542 -4.25 -37.66 -12.80
CA PRO A 542 -4.84 -38.94 -12.40
C PRO A 542 -6.30 -39.11 -12.82
N GLU A 543 -7.09 -38.03 -12.75
CA GLU A 543 -8.51 -38.03 -13.10
C GLU A 543 -8.78 -38.01 -14.62
N TYR A 544 -7.72 -37.90 -15.44
CA TYR A 544 -7.79 -37.84 -16.90
C TYR A 544 -7.12 -39.06 -17.53
N GLY A 545 -7.55 -40.27 -17.15
CA GLY A 545 -7.02 -41.51 -17.72
C GLY A 545 -5.53 -41.76 -17.42
N GLY A 546 -4.98 -41.12 -16.37
CA GLY A 546 -3.54 -41.20 -16.06
C GLY A 546 -2.64 -40.46 -17.05
N SER A 547 -3.18 -39.45 -17.75
CA SER A 547 -2.43 -38.62 -18.69
C SER A 547 -1.20 -37.97 -18.03
N ASN A 548 -0.12 -37.82 -18.80
CA ASN A 548 1.15 -37.25 -18.35
C ASN A 548 1.71 -36.24 -19.36
N MET A 549 2.35 -35.19 -18.86
CA MET A 549 3.05 -34.17 -19.66
C MET A 549 4.38 -33.81 -19.00
N ARG A 550 5.44 -33.67 -19.79
CA ARG A 550 6.76 -33.27 -19.32
C ARG A 550 7.20 -31.96 -19.96
N LEU A 551 7.71 -31.06 -19.12
CA LEU A 551 8.40 -29.86 -19.54
C LEU A 551 9.91 -30.04 -19.40
N ARG A 552 10.66 -29.60 -20.41
CA ARG A 552 12.12 -29.51 -20.38
C ARG A 552 12.55 -28.06 -20.22
N LYS A 553 13.51 -27.79 -19.34
CA LYS A 553 14.12 -26.47 -19.19
C LYS A 553 15.02 -26.15 -20.39
N ILE A 554 14.81 -25.01 -21.01
CA ILE A 554 15.65 -24.50 -22.10
C ILE A 554 16.92 -23.92 -21.48
N ARG A 555 18.09 -24.31 -22.00
CA ARG A 555 19.35 -23.61 -21.74
C ARG A 555 19.42 -22.46 -22.74
N GLU A 556 19.08 -21.26 -22.28
CA GLU A 556 19.36 -20.01 -23.02
C GLU A 556 20.75 -19.48 -22.69
#